data_AF-A0A7W0LWZ4-F1
#
_entry.id   AF-A0A7W0LWZ4-F1
#
_cell.length_a   1.000
_cell.length_b   1.000
_cell.length_c   1.000
_cell.angle_alpha   90.00
_cell.angle_beta   90.00
_cell.angle_gamma   90.00
#
_symmetry.space_group_name_H-M   'P 1'
#
loop_
_entity.id
_entity.type
_entity.pdbx_description
1 polymer ?
#
loop_
_entity_poly.entity_id
_entity_poly.type
_entity_poly.pdbx_seq_one_letter_code
_entity_poly.pdbx_strand_id
1 'polypeptide(L)'
;RPSEPALYDLARVGEGMRSIEGDVRDPQVVARALEETRPEVVLHLAAQPIVRRSYGDPVGTYATNVMGTVHVLEAARLTPGVRVVVNVTSDKCYANREWTWGYREYEPMGGQDPYSSSKGCSELVTAAYRESFFADPDGSRVASARAGNVVGGGDWGEDRLIPDLVRAALAGEPAVVRNPGSIRPWQHVLNPLSGYLALAERLWADPEAAEGWNFGPDEADAWPVSRIAARLAELWGGKFVWTCEDAGKAVHEATYLKLDSSKARSALGWRASWDLDAGLRAIVEWYDAYGAEADMRETTLGQIESFGKAAT
;
A
#
# COMPACT_ATOMS: atom_id res chain seq x y z
N ARG A 1 6.18 7.96 14.90
CA ARG A 1 5.02 7.49 14.10
C ARG A 1 4.88 8.38 12.84
N PRO A 2 4.22 7.93 11.76
CA PRO A 2 4.13 8.70 10.51
C PRO A 2 3.02 9.78 10.49
N SER A 3 2.06 9.75 11.43
CA SER A 3 0.96 10.72 11.54
C SER A 3 0.53 10.88 13.01
N GLU A 4 -0.23 11.93 13.31
CA GLU A 4 -0.93 12.12 14.57
C GLU A 4 -2.40 12.55 14.29
N PRO A 5 -3.41 11.77 14.73
CA PRO A 5 -3.27 10.47 15.41
C PRO A 5 -2.74 9.37 14.46
N ALA A 6 -2.40 8.20 15.01
CA ALA A 6 -1.94 7.04 14.25
C ALA A 6 -2.81 5.81 14.57
N LEU A 7 -3.21 5.05 13.53
CA LEU A 7 -3.97 3.80 13.69
C LEU A 7 -3.29 2.83 14.67
N TYR A 8 -1.96 2.77 14.67
CA TYR A 8 -1.20 1.92 15.58
C TYR A 8 -1.55 2.18 17.05
N ASP A 9 -1.67 3.46 17.43
CA ASP A 9 -1.96 3.88 18.79
C ASP A 9 -3.47 3.78 19.05
N LEU A 10 -4.31 4.25 18.11
CA LEU A 10 -5.79 4.20 18.22
C LEU A 10 -6.33 2.78 18.39
N ALA A 11 -5.82 1.82 17.61
CA ALA A 11 -6.25 0.42 17.67
C ALA A 11 -5.40 -0.42 18.63
N ARG A 12 -4.50 0.20 19.42
CA ARG A 12 -3.62 -0.47 20.39
C ARG A 12 -2.88 -1.68 19.81
N VAL A 13 -2.38 -1.52 18.57
CA VAL A 13 -1.77 -2.63 17.80
C VAL A 13 -0.58 -3.23 18.55
N GLY A 14 0.21 -2.39 19.23
CA GLY A 14 1.39 -2.81 19.98
C GLY A 14 1.13 -3.77 21.15
N GLU A 15 -0.09 -3.83 21.69
CA GLU A 15 -0.43 -4.77 22.77
C GLU A 15 -0.54 -6.23 22.27
N GLY A 16 -0.76 -6.44 20.97
CA GLY A 16 -0.94 -7.76 20.37
C GLY A 16 0.30 -8.32 19.67
N MET A 17 1.42 -7.61 19.69
CA MET A 17 2.63 -8.03 18.97
C MET A 17 3.91 -7.54 19.63
N ARG A 18 5.03 -8.20 19.32
CA ARG A 18 6.34 -7.64 19.61
C ARG A 18 6.61 -6.47 18.66
N SER A 19 6.78 -5.28 19.21
CA SER A 19 7.11 -4.08 18.44
C SER A 19 8.56 -3.66 18.69
N ILE A 20 9.32 -3.49 17.61
CA ILE A 20 10.70 -3.00 17.63
C ILE A 20 10.71 -1.71 16.81
N GLU A 21 11.09 -0.60 17.44
CA GLU A 21 11.27 0.68 16.74
C GLU A 21 12.69 0.76 16.18
N GLY A 22 12.79 1.10 14.90
CA GLY A 22 14.06 1.10 14.18
C GLY A 22 13.94 1.73 12.80
N ASP A 23 15.08 2.18 12.28
CA ASP A 23 15.18 2.74 10.94
C ASP A 23 15.71 1.70 9.97
N VAL A 24 15.00 1.44 8.87
CA VAL A 24 15.43 0.45 7.85
C VAL A 24 16.71 0.85 7.12
N ARG A 25 17.12 2.13 7.23
CA ARG A 25 18.41 2.60 6.72
C ARG A 25 19.59 2.13 7.56
N ASP A 26 19.36 1.64 8.78
CA ASP A 26 20.39 1.07 9.63
C ASP A 26 20.42 -0.47 9.47
N PRO A 27 21.44 -1.03 8.79
CA PRO A 27 21.51 -2.47 8.56
C PRO A 27 21.66 -3.27 9.85
N GLN A 28 22.29 -2.72 10.90
CA GLN A 28 22.47 -3.42 12.16
C GLN A 28 21.16 -3.55 12.93
N VAL A 29 20.32 -2.52 12.88
CA VAL A 29 18.98 -2.53 13.49
C VAL A 29 18.10 -3.57 12.80
N VAL A 30 18.12 -3.62 11.47
CA VAL A 30 17.34 -4.61 10.69
C VAL A 30 17.83 -6.03 10.97
N ALA A 31 19.15 -6.26 10.91
CA ALA A 31 19.74 -7.58 11.19
C ALA A 31 19.37 -8.08 12.59
N ARG A 32 19.56 -7.24 13.62
CA ARG A 32 19.19 -7.58 14.99
C ARG A 32 17.71 -7.91 15.13
N ALA A 33 16.83 -7.14 14.48
CA ALA A 33 15.38 -7.39 14.54
C ALA A 33 15.01 -8.78 13.99
N LEU A 34 15.62 -9.21 12.88
CA LEU A 34 15.39 -10.53 12.30
C LEU A 34 16.03 -11.65 13.14
N GLU A 35 17.26 -11.46 13.64
CA GLU A 35 17.94 -12.44 14.51
C GLU A 35 17.17 -12.69 15.82
N GLU A 36 16.63 -11.63 16.42
CA GLU A 36 15.88 -11.70 17.67
C GLU A 36 14.48 -12.31 17.52
N THR A 37 13.86 -12.19 16.33
CA THR A 37 12.49 -12.66 16.07
C THR A 37 12.45 -14.00 15.35
N ARG A 38 13.50 -14.35 14.60
CA ARG A 38 13.62 -15.57 13.76
C ARG A 38 12.34 -15.85 12.96
N PRO A 39 11.89 -14.91 12.12
CA PRO A 39 10.62 -15.05 11.42
C PRO A 39 10.73 -16.10 10.32
N GLU A 40 9.65 -16.84 10.07
CA GLU A 40 9.55 -17.71 8.90
C GLU A 40 9.05 -16.95 7.66
N VAL A 41 8.29 -15.86 7.88
CA VAL A 41 7.70 -15.00 6.85
C VAL A 41 8.04 -13.54 7.16
N VAL A 42 8.53 -12.82 6.15
CA VAL A 42 8.85 -11.38 6.22
C VAL A 42 7.98 -10.62 5.22
N LEU A 43 7.19 -9.66 5.71
CA LEU A 43 6.48 -8.69 4.86
C LEU A 43 7.18 -7.33 4.98
N HIS A 44 7.86 -6.88 3.92
CA HIS A 44 8.58 -5.61 3.91
C HIS A 44 7.68 -4.48 3.37
N LEU A 45 7.12 -3.67 4.27
CA LEU A 45 6.23 -2.54 3.93
C LEU A 45 6.85 -1.15 4.23
N ALA A 46 7.99 -1.11 4.93
CA ALA A 46 8.61 0.14 5.35
C ALA A 46 9.17 0.92 4.15
N ALA A 47 8.75 2.17 3.99
CA ALA A 47 9.15 3.05 2.90
C ALA A 47 8.89 4.52 3.25
N GLN A 48 9.49 5.44 2.49
CA GLN A 48 9.03 6.82 2.32
C GLN A 48 7.95 6.80 1.21
N PRO A 49 6.64 6.98 1.52
CA PRO A 49 5.55 6.70 0.58
C PRO A 49 4.97 7.93 -0.13
N ILE A 50 5.49 9.14 0.12
CA ILE A 50 4.90 10.40 -0.32
C ILE A 50 5.69 10.98 -1.50
N VAL A 51 5.02 11.07 -2.66
CA VAL A 51 5.58 11.63 -3.90
C VAL A 51 6.07 13.06 -3.70
N ARG A 52 5.24 13.94 -3.12
CA ARG A 52 5.61 15.35 -2.89
C ARG A 52 6.84 15.51 -2.01
N ARG A 53 6.92 14.75 -0.91
CA ARG A 53 8.08 14.71 -0.02
C ARG A 53 9.35 14.26 -0.76
N SER A 54 9.21 13.37 -1.74
CA SER A 54 10.37 12.85 -2.48
C SER A 54 11.08 13.92 -3.33
N TYR A 55 10.38 14.99 -3.74
CA TYR A 55 11.02 16.14 -4.37
C TYR A 55 11.83 17.00 -3.37
N GLY A 56 11.37 17.10 -2.12
CA GLY A 56 12.06 17.84 -1.07
C GLY A 56 13.24 17.08 -0.45
N ASP A 57 13.14 15.75 -0.37
CA ASP A 57 14.17 14.85 0.16
C ASP A 57 14.33 13.60 -0.73
N PRO A 58 14.94 13.75 -1.93
CA PRO A 58 15.16 12.62 -2.84
C PRO A 58 16.17 11.64 -2.29
N VAL A 59 17.24 12.11 -1.63
CA VAL A 59 18.29 11.26 -1.05
C VAL A 59 17.71 10.38 0.05
N GLY A 60 16.94 10.94 0.98
CA GLY A 60 16.27 10.18 2.03
C GLY A 60 15.25 9.18 1.46
N THR A 61 14.59 9.53 0.36
CA THR A 61 13.67 8.62 -0.34
C THR A 61 14.39 7.41 -0.91
N TYR A 62 15.49 7.59 -1.67
CA TYR A 62 16.28 6.46 -2.18
C TYR A 62 16.95 5.67 -1.06
N ALA A 63 17.50 6.33 -0.04
CA ALA A 63 18.12 5.64 1.10
C ALA A 63 17.11 4.73 1.82
N THR A 64 15.89 5.22 2.03
CA THR A 64 14.84 4.43 2.70
C THR A 64 14.33 3.31 1.80
N ASN A 65 13.95 3.63 0.56
CA ASN A 65 13.22 2.69 -0.30
C ASN A 65 14.14 1.67 -0.98
N VAL A 66 15.35 2.07 -1.38
CA VAL A 66 16.32 1.19 -2.07
C VAL A 66 17.23 0.52 -1.06
N MET A 67 18.01 1.29 -0.28
CA MET A 67 18.94 0.67 0.68
C MET A 67 18.22 -0.03 1.81
N GLY A 68 17.07 0.47 2.28
CA GLY A 68 16.22 -0.29 3.20
C GLY A 68 15.76 -1.65 2.65
N THR A 69 15.41 -1.73 1.36
CA THR A 69 15.12 -3.02 0.70
C THR A 69 16.36 -3.92 0.72
N VAL A 70 17.54 -3.40 0.35
CA VAL A 70 18.80 -4.15 0.38
C VAL A 70 19.07 -4.70 1.78
N HIS A 71 18.93 -3.89 2.83
CA HIS A 71 19.18 -4.31 4.20
C HIS A 71 18.23 -5.41 4.66
N VAL A 72 16.93 -5.32 4.32
CA VAL A 72 15.95 -6.35 4.69
C VAL A 72 16.23 -7.67 3.95
N LEU A 73 16.53 -7.62 2.65
CA LEU A 73 16.84 -8.82 1.89
C LEU A 73 18.15 -9.47 2.34
N GLU A 74 19.17 -8.67 2.65
CA GLU A 74 20.44 -9.17 3.18
C GLU A 74 20.28 -9.78 4.57
N ALA A 75 19.53 -9.13 5.47
CA ALA A 75 19.24 -9.68 6.79
C ALA A 75 18.42 -10.98 6.69
N ALA A 76 17.45 -11.05 5.78
CA ALA A 76 16.70 -12.26 5.51
C ALA A 76 17.59 -13.40 5.00
N ARG A 77 18.52 -13.10 4.08
CA ARG A 77 19.50 -14.06 3.56
C ARG A 77 20.40 -14.63 4.64
N LEU A 78 20.79 -13.81 5.62
CA LEU A 78 21.71 -14.18 6.69
C LEU A 78 21.01 -14.82 7.90
N THR A 79 19.68 -14.73 8.01
CA THR A 79 18.91 -15.24 9.14
C THR A 79 18.37 -16.64 8.84
N PRO A 80 18.86 -17.70 9.51
CA PRO A 80 18.31 -19.04 9.33
C PRO A 80 16.84 -19.10 9.72
N GLY A 81 16.04 -19.82 8.93
CA GLY A 81 14.62 -20.03 9.20
C GLY A 81 13.68 -19.11 8.43
N VAL A 82 14.17 -18.02 7.83
CA VAL A 82 13.36 -17.23 6.90
C VAL A 82 13.06 -18.07 5.66
N ARG A 83 11.77 -18.25 5.36
CA ARG A 83 11.30 -19.07 4.23
C ARG A 83 10.63 -18.24 3.16
N VAL A 84 9.93 -17.18 3.54
CA VAL A 84 9.18 -16.33 2.60
C VAL A 84 9.49 -14.86 2.87
N VAL A 85 9.74 -14.10 1.80
CA VAL A 85 9.83 -12.65 1.83
C VAL A 85 8.91 -12.07 0.77
N VAL A 86 7.98 -11.20 1.17
CA VAL A 86 7.18 -10.40 0.25
C VAL A 86 7.61 -8.94 0.40
N ASN A 87 8.24 -8.40 -0.64
CA ASN A 87 8.59 -6.99 -0.71
C ASN A 87 7.46 -6.17 -1.33
N VAL A 88 6.89 -5.23 -0.57
CA VAL A 88 5.82 -4.36 -1.05
C VAL A 88 6.39 -3.11 -1.71
N THR A 89 6.27 -3.05 -3.04
CA THR A 89 6.81 -1.95 -3.84
C THR A 89 5.74 -0.87 -4.05
N SER A 90 5.24 -0.68 -5.28
CA SER A 90 4.18 0.27 -5.61
C SER A 90 3.68 0.02 -7.02
N ASP A 91 2.42 0.34 -7.30
CA ASP A 91 1.88 0.54 -8.65
C ASP A 91 2.71 1.49 -9.54
N LYS A 92 3.52 2.37 -8.93
CA LYS A 92 4.36 3.38 -9.59
C LYS A 92 5.77 2.90 -9.92
N CYS A 93 6.09 1.62 -9.69
CA CYS A 93 7.41 1.07 -10.01
C CYS A 93 7.68 0.95 -11.52
N TYR A 94 6.62 1.01 -12.34
CA TYR A 94 6.70 0.86 -13.79
C TYR A 94 7.19 2.11 -14.51
N ALA A 95 7.82 1.93 -15.67
CA ALA A 95 8.11 3.00 -16.61
C ALA A 95 6.80 3.55 -17.19
N ASN A 96 6.36 4.70 -16.67
CA ASN A 96 5.09 5.30 -17.02
C ASN A 96 5.05 5.73 -18.51
N ARG A 97 4.03 5.27 -19.25
CA ARG A 97 3.80 5.48 -20.68
C ARG A 97 2.63 6.45 -20.95
N GLU A 98 1.94 6.92 -19.90
CA GLU A 98 0.77 7.81 -19.99
C GLU A 98 -0.30 7.28 -20.98
N TRP A 99 -0.61 5.99 -20.88
CA TRP A 99 -1.54 5.29 -21.76
C TRP A 99 -2.74 4.69 -21.01
N THR A 100 -3.70 4.14 -21.74
CA THR A 100 -4.95 3.63 -21.16
C THR A 100 -4.89 2.20 -20.66
N TRP A 101 -3.81 1.45 -20.86
CA TRP A 101 -3.70 0.04 -20.46
C TRP A 101 -3.13 -0.13 -19.04
N GLY A 102 -3.46 -1.26 -18.42
CA GLY A 102 -2.87 -1.66 -17.15
C GLY A 102 -1.53 -2.31 -17.32
N TYR A 103 -0.59 -1.98 -16.45
CA TYR A 103 0.75 -2.55 -16.47
C TYR A 103 0.73 -4.03 -16.14
N ARG A 104 1.46 -4.83 -16.92
CA ARG A 104 1.69 -6.27 -16.69
C ARG A 104 3.02 -6.50 -16.00
N GLU A 105 3.18 -7.62 -15.32
CA GLU A 105 4.31 -7.83 -14.41
C GLU A 105 5.69 -7.85 -15.07
N TYR A 106 5.75 -8.15 -16.37
CA TYR A 106 6.96 -8.21 -17.18
C TYR A 106 7.34 -6.87 -17.84
N GLU A 107 6.53 -5.82 -17.69
CA GLU A 107 6.82 -4.53 -18.29
C GLU A 107 7.97 -3.79 -17.57
N PRO A 108 8.70 -2.89 -18.26
CA PRO A 108 9.88 -2.25 -17.69
C PRO A 108 9.61 -1.45 -16.42
N MET A 109 10.55 -1.51 -15.48
CA MET A 109 10.58 -0.65 -14.30
C MET A 109 11.06 0.77 -14.65
N GLY A 110 10.68 1.74 -13.84
CA GLY A 110 11.02 3.14 -14.01
C GLY A 110 10.45 4.02 -12.90
N GLY A 111 9.92 5.17 -13.27
CA GLY A 111 9.34 6.17 -12.37
C GLY A 111 9.87 7.56 -12.68
N GLN A 112 8.96 8.52 -12.86
CA GLN A 112 9.33 9.89 -13.26
C GLN A 112 9.83 10.73 -12.07
N ASP A 113 9.20 10.59 -10.91
CA ASP A 113 9.59 11.25 -9.67
C ASP A 113 10.49 10.34 -8.79
N PRO A 114 11.24 10.90 -7.81
CA PRO A 114 12.15 10.13 -6.98
C PRO A 114 11.47 9.01 -6.18
N TYR A 115 10.23 9.18 -5.71
CA TYR A 115 9.48 8.12 -5.05
C TYR A 115 9.21 6.95 -6.02
N SER A 116 8.59 7.24 -7.16
CA SER A 116 8.26 6.22 -8.16
C SER A 116 9.52 5.49 -8.65
N SER A 117 10.57 6.25 -8.97
CA SER A 117 11.87 5.72 -9.38
C SER A 117 12.50 4.83 -8.31
N SER A 118 12.45 5.23 -7.04
CA SER A 118 12.97 4.41 -5.94
C SER A 118 12.23 3.07 -5.78
N LYS A 119 10.93 3.01 -6.10
CA LYS A 119 10.15 1.77 -6.12
C LYS A 119 10.48 0.91 -7.34
N GLY A 120 10.76 1.50 -8.50
CA GLY A 120 11.34 0.80 -9.65
C GLY A 120 12.73 0.21 -9.34
N CYS A 121 13.58 0.93 -8.62
CA CYS A 121 14.86 0.42 -8.13
C CYS A 121 14.69 -0.73 -7.12
N SER A 122 13.72 -0.64 -6.20
CA SER A 122 13.42 -1.72 -5.24
C SER A 122 13.01 -3.02 -5.96
N GLU A 123 12.27 -2.94 -7.07
CA GLU A 123 11.98 -4.11 -7.93
C GLU A 123 13.25 -4.73 -8.52
N LEU A 124 14.16 -3.91 -9.05
CA LEU A 124 15.44 -4.39 -9.59
C LEU A 124 16.32 -5.03 -8.51
N VAL A 125 16.40 -4.42 -7.32
CA VAL A 125 17.11 -4.99 -6.17
C VAL A 125 16.51 -6.33 -5.78
N THR A 126 15.18 -6.42 -5.70
CA THR A 126 14.48 -7.66 -5.34
C THR A 126 14.75 -8.77 -6.34
N ALA A 127 14.67 -8.46 -7.64
CA ALA A 127 14.97 -9.42 -8.70
C ALA A 127 16.43 -9.90 -8.65
N ALA A 128 17.38 -8.98 -8.50
CA ALA A 128 18.80 -9.31 -8.41
C ALA A 128 19.12 -10.20 -7.19
N TYR A 129 18.55 -9.88 -6.02
CA TYR A 129 18.71 -10.70 -4.82
C TYR A 129 18.09 -12.08 -4.99
N ARG A 130 16.88 -12.14 -5.56
CA ARG A 130 16.19 -13.40 -5.84
C ARG A 130 17.08 -14.32 -6.70
N GLU A 131 17.59 -13.80 -7.82
CA GLU A 131 18.40 -14.58 -8.77
C GLU A 131 19.79 -14.94 -8.22
N SER A 132 20.39 -14.06 -7.42
CA SER A 132 21.78 -14.26 -6.95
C SER A 132 21.87 -15.11 -5.69
N PHE A 133 20.90 -14.98 -4.79
CA PHE A 133 21.01 -15.49 -3.42
C PHE A 133 19.84 -16.36 -2.97
N PHE A 134 18.72 -16.33 -3.68
CA PHE A 134 17.50 -17.09 -3.36
C PHE A 134 17.04 -17.97 -4.53
N ALA A 135 17.99 -18.40 -5.37
CA ALA A 135 17.73 -19.26 -6.52
C ALA A 135 17.59 -20.75 -6.15
N ASP A 136 17.99 -21.13 -4.93
CA ASP A 136 17.80 -22.49 -4.42
C ASP A 136 16.30 -22.76 -4.16
N PRO A 137 15.67 -23.74 -4.83
CA PRO A 137 14.26 -24.08 -4.62
C PRO A 137 13.92 -24.51 -3.18
N ASP A 138 14.92 -25.04 -2.46
CA ASP A 138 14.81 -25.44 -1.04
C ASP A 138 15.15 -24.30 -0.08
N GLY A 139 15.61 -23.15 -0.60
CA GLY A 139 15.93 -21.94 0.15
C GLY A 139 14.72 -21.03 0.41
N SER A 140 15.02 -19.81 0.88
CA SER A 140 14.01 -18.77 1.07
C SER A 140 13.48 -18.28 -0.29
N ARG A 141 12.20 -17.91 -0.33
CA ARG A 141 11.49 -17.50 -1.56
C ARG A 141 11.11 -16.04 -1.47
N VAL A 142 11.42 -15.27 -2.52
CA VAL A 142 11.28 -13.81 -2.51
C VAL A 142 10.41 -13.33 -3.66
N ALA A 143 9.32 -12.64 -3.34
CA ALA A 143 8.45 -12.01 -4.32
C ALA A 143 8.35 -10.50 -4.11
N SER A 144 7.95 -9.78 -5.16
CA SER A 144 7.51 -8.38 -5.05
C SER A 144 6.01 -8.26 -5.28
N ALA A 145 5.36 -7.41 -4.48
CA ALA A 145 3.93 -7.14 -4.56
C ALA A 145 3.67 -5.66 -4.85
N ARG A 146 2.88 -5.39 -5.90
CA ARG A 146 2.63 -4.06 -6.46
C ARG A 146 1.17 -3.70 -6.27
N ALA A 147 0.90 -2.65 -5.52
CA ALA A 147 -0.43 -2.05 -5.40
C ALA A 147 -0.31 -0.54 -5.21
N GLY A 148 -1.42 0.16 -5.33
CA GLY A 148 -1.49 1.59 -5.06
C GLY A 148 -2.93 2.09 -4.94
N ASN A 149 -3.06 3.40 -4.72
CA ASN A 149 -4.34 4.10 -4.50
C ASN A 149 -5.16 3.45 -3.38
N VAL A 150 -4.44 3.01 -2.35
CA VAL A 150 -4.98 2.31 -1.19
C VAL A 150 -5.62 3.31 -0.24
N VAL A 151 -6.85 3.02 0.19
CA VAL A 151 -7.65 3.87 1.08
C VAL A 151 -8.30 3.03 2.19
N GLY A 152 -8.54 3.60 3.36
CA GLY A 152 -9.11 2.87 4.49
C GLY A 152 -9.22 3.74 5.74
N GLY A 153 -9.91 3.20 6.76
CA GLY A 153 -9.93 3.79 8.09
C GLY A 153 -8.54 3.82 8.73
N GLY A 154 -8.25 4.87 9.51
CA GLY A 154 -6.98 5.04 10.22
C GLY A 154 -5.82 5.64 9.42
N ASP A 155 -6.04 6.02 8.16
CA ASP A 155 -5.10 6.84 7.39
C ASP A 155 -5.27 8.33 7.71
N TRP A 156 -4.29 8.91 8.41
CA TRP A 156 -4.23 10.33 8.74
C TRP A 156 -3.21 11.09 7.90
N GLY A 157 -2.71 10.48 6.82
CA GLY A 157 -1.66 11.04 5.98
C GLY A 157 -1.99 12.45 5.46
N GLU A 158 -0.95 13.27 5.36
CA GLU A 158 -1.01 14.58 4.70
C GLU A 158 -1.00 14.43 3.18
N ASP A 159 -1.53 15.42 2.47
CA ASP A 159 -1.55 15.49 1.01
C ASP A 159 -2.25 14.29 0.32
N ARG A 160 -3.24 13.68 0.98
CA ARG A 160 -4.03 12.55 0.47
C ARG A 160 -5.52 12.90 0.45
N LEU A 161 -6.18 12.59 -0.67
CA LEU A 161 -7.60 12.93 -0.88
C LEU A 161 -8.51 12.48 0.26
N ILE A 162 -8.52 11.17 0.59
CA ILE A 162 -9.46 10.64 1.59
C ILE A 162 -9.22 11.25 2.98
N PRO A 163 -7.98 11.27 3.53
CA PRO A 163 -7.70 11.96 4.78
C PRO A 163 -8.10 13.44 4.78
N ASP A 164 -7.90 14.17 3.68
CA ASP A 164 -8.30 15.57 3.56
C ASP A 164 -9.84 15.73 3.65
N LEU A 165 -10.59 14.86 2.97
CA LEU A 165 -12.06 14.84 3.05
C LEU A 165 -12.56 14.44 4.44
N VAL A 166 -11.90 13.47 5.09
CA VAL A 166 -12.22 13.03 6.46
C VAL A 166 -12.03 14.17 7.45
N ARG A 167 -10.90 14.88 7.38
CA ARG A 167 -10.64 16.04 8.26
C ARG A 167 -11.73 17.10 8.13
N ALA A 168 -12.13 17.41 6.90
CA ALA A 168 -13.22 18.34 6.61
C ALA A 168 -14.56 17.85 7.18
N ALA A 169 -14.89 16.57 6.99
CA ALA A 169 -16.11 15.94 7.51
C ALA A 169 -16.18 15.95 9.05
N LEU A 170 -15.07 15.67 9.73
CA LEU A 170 -15.00 15.69 11.20
C LEU A 170 -15.07 17.12 11.76
N ALA A 171 -14.51 18.10 11.05
CA ALA A 171 -14.56 19.51 11.44
C ALA A 171 -15.89 20.22 11.06
N GLY A 172 -16.69 19.63 10.17
CA GLY A 172 -17.83 20.30 9.56
C GLY A 172 -17.44 21.46 8.63
N GLU A 173 -16.23 21.39 8.06
CA GLU A 173 -15.67 22.42 7.20
C GLU A 173 -15.72 22.00 5.71
N PRO A 174 -15.68 22.95 4.76
CA PRO A 174 -15.54 22.63 3.35
C PRO A 174 -14.20 21.97 3.02
N ALA A 175 -14.22 20.95 2.18
CA ALA A 175 -13.00 20.33 1.64
C ALA A 175 -12.61 20.93 0.29
N VAL A 176 -11.32 21.12 0.06
CA VAL A 176 -10.79 21.55 -1.24
C VAL A 176 -10.24 20.35 -2.01
N VAL A 177 -10.84 20.06 -3.16
CA VAL A 177 -10.44 18.96 -4.03
C VAL A 177 -9.54 19.47 -5.15
N ARG A 178 -8.36 18.87 -5.23
CA ARG A 178 -7.38 19.12 -6.28
C ARG A 178 -7.55 18.12 -7.41
N ASN A 179 -7.33 18.53 -8.66
CA ASN A 179 -7.38 17.67 -9.85
C ASN A 179 -8.64 16.79 -9.93
N PRO A 180 -9.86 17.37 -9.91
CA PRO A 180 -11.13 16.62 -9.82
C PRO A 180 -11.33 15.59 -10.95
N GLY A 181 -10.76 15.82 -12.13
CA GLY A 181 -10.84 14.91 -13.28
C GLY A 181 -9.85 13.75 -13.26
N SER A 182 -8.94 13.69 -12.27
CA SER A 182 -7.92 12.65 -12.20
C SER A 182 -8.54 11.30 -11.84
N ILE A 183 -8.31 10.28 -12.66
CA ILE A 183 -8.85 8.93 -12.43
C ILE A 183 -7.80 8.07 -11.75
N ARG A 184 -8.21 7.35 -10.71
CA ARG A 184 -7.36 6.42 -9.98
C ARG A 184 -8.10 5.10 -9.73
N PRO A 185 -7.41 3.95 -9.76
CA PRO A 185 -7.97 2.66 -9.37
C PRO A 185 -7.97 2.53 -7.84
N TRP A 186 -8.89 3.23 -7.18
CA TRP A 186 -9.02 3.23 -5.72
C TRP A 186 -9.40 1.83 -5.21
N GLN A 187 -8.81 1.41 -4.10
CA GLN A 187 -9.14 0.14 -3.46
C GLN A 187 -9.01 0.23 -1.94
N HIS A 188 -9.90 -0.47 -1.23
CA HIS A 188 -9.82 -0.56 0.22
C HIS A 188 -8.53 -1.28 0.65
N VAL A 189 -7.91 -0.85 1.76
CA VAL A 189 -6.62 -1.38 2.27
C VAL A 189 -6.59 -2.88 2.48
N LEU A 190 -7.73 -3.48 2.81
CA LEU A 190 -7.83 -4.93 3.00
C LEU A 190 -7.73 -5.73 1.68
N ASN A 191 -8.06 -5.13 0.52
CA ASN A 191 -7.95 -5.81 -0.77
C ASN A 191 -6.50 -6.19 -1.13
N PRO A 192 -5.53 -5.26 -1.23
CA PRO A 192 -4.17 -5.65 -1.54
C PRO A 192 -3.51 -6.42 -0.39
N LEU A 193 -3.87 -6.16 0.88
CA LEU A 193 -3.34 -6.93 2.02
C LEU A 193 -3.75 -8.40 1.96
N SER A 194 -4.99 -8.72 1.56
CA SER A 194 -5.39 -10.12 1.37
C SER A 194 -4.58 -10.79 0.25
N GLY A 195 -4.25 -10.03 -0.80
CA GLY A 195 -3.36 -10.49 -1.87
C GLY A 195 -1.93 -10.77 -1.41
N TYR A 196 -1.39 -9.92 -0.53
CA TYR A 196 -0.05 -10.12 0.03
C TYR A 196 0.01 -11.37 0.92
N LEU A 197 -1.04 -11.62 1.71
CA LEU A 197 -1.14 -12.82 2.54
C LEU A 197 -1.30 -14.08 1.69
N ALA A 198 -2.17 -14.06 0.67
CA ALA A 198 -2.32 -15.17 -0.27
C ALA A 198 -1.03 -15.45 -1.05
N LEU A 199 -0.27 -14.42 -1.42
CA LEU A 199 1.04 -14.56 -2.05
C LEU A 199 2.05 -15.19 -1.09
N ALA A 200 2.09 -14.76 0.17
CA ALA A 200 2.97 -15.35 1.17
C ALA A 200 2.67 -16.85 1.39
N GLU A 201 1.39 -17.21 1.46
CA GLU A 201 0.95 -18.61 1.54
C GLU A 201 1.32 -19.40 0.28
N ARG A 202 1.12 -18.82 -0.91
CA ARG A 202 1.52 -19.47 -2.17
C ARG A 202 3.02 -19.71 -2.23
N LEU A 203 3.83 -18.71 -1.86
CA LEU A 203 5.29 -18.82 -1.77
C LEU A 203 5.71 -19.88 -0.78
N TRP A 204 4.99 -20.07 0.33
CA TRP A 204 5.28 -21.14 1.27
C TRP A 204 5.14 -22.54 0.66
N ALA A 205 4.18 -22.70 -0.25
CA ALA A 205 3.92 -23.97 -0.91
C ALA A 205 4.76 -24.19 -2.17
N ASP A 206 5.07 -23.12 -2.91
CA ASP A 206 5.62 -23.24 -4.26
C ASP A 206 6.70 -22.17 -4.56
N PRO A 207 7.94 -22.59 -4.82
CA PRO A 207 9.02 -21.67 -5.18
C PRO A 207 8.78 -20.94 -6.51
N GLU A 208 7.98 -21.49 -7.44
CA GLU A 208 7.69 -20.86 -8.74
C GLU A 208 6.87 -19.57 -8.60
N ALA A 209 6.26 -19.33 -7.43
CA ALA A 209 5.56 -18.08 -7.15
C ALA A 209 6.51 -16.91 -6.83
N ALA A 210 7.83 -17.14 -6.72
CA ALA A 210 8.86 -16.14 -6.43
C ALA A 210 9.09 -15.18 -7.61
N GLU A 211 8.12 -14.29 -7.85
CA GLU A 211 8.09 -13.36 -8.97
C GLU A 211 7.51 -12.00 -8.54
N GLY A 212 7.30 -11.08 -9.49
CA GLY A 212 6.48 -9.89 -9.28
C GLY A 212 4.99 -10.18 -9.45
N TRP A 213 4.14 -9.46 -8.69
CA TRP A 213 2.68 -9.63 -8.65
C TRP A 213 1.94 -8.30 -8.53
N ASN A 214 0.90 -8.12 -9.36
CA ASN A 214 0.00 -6.98 -9.30
C ASN A 214 -1.27 -7.26 -8.48
N PHE A 215 -1.64 -6.30 -7.64
CA PHE A 215 -2.87 -6.30 -6.85
C PHE A 215 -3.60 -4.95 -7.02
N GLY A 216 -4.60 -4.94 -7.90
CA GLY A 216 -5.45 -3.79 -8.18
C GLY A 216 -6.93 -4.16 -8.27
N PRO A 217 -7.83 -3.17 -8.14
CA PRO A 217 -9.26 -3.38 -8.30
C PRO A 217 -9.62 -3.68 -9.76
N ASP A 218 -10.89 -4.05 -9.99
CA ASP A 218 -11.42 -4.18 -11.34
C ASP A 218 -11.50 -2.82 -12.05
N GLU A 219 -11.44 -2.83 -13.38
CA GLU A 219 -11.42 -1.60 -14.19
C GLU A 219 -12.67 -0.73 -14.00
N ALA A 220 -13.82 -1.35 -13.71
CA ALA A 220 -15.07 -0.66 -13.42
C ALA A 220 -15.00 0.25 -12.17
N ASP A 221 -14.04 -0.01 -11.28
CA ASP A 221 -13.83 0.72 -10.03
C ASP A 221 -12.80 1.85 -10.15
N ALA A 222 -12.31 2.14 -11.36
CA ALA A 222 -11.48 3.31 -11.62
C ALA A 222 -12.34 4.58 -11.70
N TRP A 223 -12.43 5.34 -10.59
CA TRP A 223 -13.25 6.54 -10.50
C TRP A 223 -12.43 7.84 -10.49
N PRO A 224 -12.97 8.94 -11.04
CA PRO A 224 -12.36 10.25 -10.90
C PRO A 224 -12.46 10.75 -9.46
N VAL A 225 -11.47 11.56 -9.06
CA VAL A 225 -11.39 12.20 -7.73
C VAL A 225 -12.69 12.92 -7.34
N SER A 226 -13.32 13.64 -8.26
CA SER A 226 -14.60 14.34 -8.01
C SER A 226 -15.74 13.38 -7.64
N ARG A 227 -15.79 12.21 -8.27
CA ARG A 227 -16.82 11.19 -7.98
C ARG A 227 -16.60 10.57 -6.61
N ILE A 228 -15.35 10.36 -6.20
CA ILE A 228 -15.02 9.92 -4.83
C ILE A 228 -15.47 10.96 -3.80
N ALA A 229 -15.13 12.23 -4.00
CA ALA A 229 -15.53 13.30 -3.10
C ALA A 229 -17.05 13.44 -2.98
N ALA A 230 -17.77 13.41 -4.11
CA ALA A 230 -19.23 13.42 -4.13
C ALA A 230 -19.84 12.22 -3.40
N ARG A 231 -19.32 11.01 -3.64
CA ARG A 231 -19.84 9.79 -3.02
C ARG A 231 -19.64 9.80 -1.51
N LEU A 232 -18.48 10.25 -1.03
CA LEU A 232 -18.23 10.37 0.39
C LEU A 232 -19.10 11.43 1.05
N ALA A 233 -19.30 12.59 0.41
CA ALA A 233 -20.22 13.62 0.92
C ALA A 233 -21.65 13.07 1.08
N GLU A 234 -22.11 12.24 0.13
CA GLU A 234 -23.39 11.55 0.22
C GLU A 234 -23.43 10.54 1.38
N LEU A 235 -22.42 9.67 1.50
CA LEU A 235 -22.36 8.64 2.55
C LEU A 235 -22.31 9.24 3.97
N TRP A 236 -21.64 10.37 4.14
CA TRP A 236 -21.62 11.12 5.40
C TRP A 236 -22.89 11.97 5.62
N GLY A 237 -23.93 11.84 4.79
CA GLY A 237 -25.18 12.57 4.95
C GLY A 237 -25.04 14.09 4.78
N GLY A 238 -24.06 14.55 3.99
CA GLY A 238 -23.81 15.97 3.74
C GLY A 238 -23.11 16.70 4.89
N LYS A 239 -22.43 16.00 5.81
CA LYS A 239 -21.62 16.61 6.89
C LYS A 239 -20.56 17.60 6.40
N PHE A 240 -20.13 17.47 5.15
CA PHE A 240 -19.24 18.43 4.50
C PHE A 240 -19.70 18.72 3.07
N VAL A 241 -19.20 19.84 2.55
CA VAL A 241 -19.28 20.21 1.13
C VAL A 241 -17.87 20.26 0.57
N TRP A 242 -17.72 20.09 -0.74
CA TRP A 242 -16.42 20.18 -1.38
C TRP A 242 -16.43 21.14 -2.58
N THR A 243 -15.30 21.79 -2.81
CA THR A 243 -15.06 22.70 -3.94
C THR A 243 -13.84 22.23 -4.74
N CYS A 244 -13.69 22.74 -5.96
CA CYS A 244 -12.51 22.48 -6.78
C CYS A 244 -11.60 23.70 -6.79
N GLU A 245 -10.28 23.49 -6.67
CA GLU A 245 -9.30 24.52 -7.04
C GLU A 245 -9.08 24.55 -8.55
N ASP A 246 -8.92 25.74 -9.12
CA ASP A 246 -8.55 25.92 -10.53
C ASP A 246 -7.17 25.30 -10.82
N ALA A 247 -7.09 24.54 -11.92
CA ALA A 247 -6.02 23.60 -12.29
C ALA A 247 -4.60 24.20 -12.49
N GLY A 248 -4.39 25.49 -12.24
CA GLY A 248 -3.17 26.23 -12.64
C GLY A 248 -1.90 25.97 -11.83
N LYS A 249 -1.97 25.21 -10.72
CA LYS A 249 -0.82 25.00 -9.79
C LYS A 249 -0.48 23.54 -9.47
N ALA A 250 -1.10 22.58 -10.16
CA ALA A 250 -0.88 21.17 -9.86
C ALA A 250 0.52 20.70 -10.30
N VAL A 251 1.25 20.06 -9.38
CA VAL A 251 2.45 19.27 -9.72
C VAL A 251 2.04 18.17 -10.69
N HIS A 252 2.89 17.84 -11.67
CA HIS A 252 2.60 16.77 -12.63
C HIS A 252 2.39 15.44 -11.89
N GLU A 253 1.18 14.90 -11.98
CA GLU A 253 0.84 13.55 -11.55
C GLU A 253 0.34 12.78 -12.76
N ALA A 254 0.63 11.47 -12.79
CA ALA A 254 0.17 10.58 -13.85
C ALA A 254 -1.34 10.72 -14.07
N THR A 255 -1.75 10.84 -15.33
CA THR A 255 -3.16 11.08 -15.67
C THR A 255 -4.00 9.82 -15.41
N TYR A 256 -3.40 8.66 -15.69
CA TYR A 256 -4.04 7.36 -15.57
C TYR A 256 -2.97 6.28 -15.33
N LEU A 257 -3.01 5.62 -14.17
CA LEU A 257 -2.09 4.55 -13.81
C LEU A 257 -2.90 3.39 -13.25
N LYS A 258 -2.90 2.24 -13.94
CA LYS A 258 -3.60 1.03 -13.50
C LYS A 258 -2.74 -0.22 -13.67
N LEU A 259 -3.12 -1.28 -12.97
CA LEU A 259 -2.43 -2.57 -13.00
C LEU A 259 -3.32 -3.62 -13.66
N ASP A 260 -2.73 -4.47 -14.50
CA ASP A 260 -3.36 -5.71 -14.92
C ASP A 260 -3.09 -6.78 -13.86
N SER A 261 -4.14 -7.15 -13.10
CA SER A 261 -4.05 -8.17 -12.04
C SER A 261 -4.47 -9.57 -12.51
N SER A 262 -4.39 -9.84 -13.82
CA SER A 262 -4.80 -11.15 -14.39
C SER A 262 -3.97 -12.31 -13.83
N LYS A 263 -2.68 -12.09 -13.57
CA LYS A 263 -1.79 -13.09 -12.98
C LYS A 263 -2.22 -13.48 -11.57
N ALA A 264 -2.51 -12.51 -10.70
CA ALA A 264 -3.00 -12.77 -9.35
C ALA A 264 -4.35 -13.52 -9.38
N ARG A 265 -5.25 -13.15 -10.29
CA ARG A 265 -6.54 -13.84 -10.48
C ARG A 265 -6.39 -15.29 -10.91
N SER A 266 -5.51 -15.58 -11.87
CA SER A 266 -5.39 -16.92 -12.44
C SER A 266 -4.55 -17.86 -11.58
N ALA A 267 -3.46 -17.36 -10.99
CA ALA A 267 -2.46 -18.19 -10.31
C ALA A 267 -2.60 -18.20 -8.77
N LEU A 268 -3.27 -17.20 -8.18
CA LEU A 268 -3.58 -17.16 -6.74
C LEU A 268 -5.08 -17.31 -6.44
N GLY A 269 -5.94 -17.24 -7.46
CA GLY A 269 -7.39 -17.12 -7.25
C GLY A 269 -7.80 -15.79 -6.63
N TRP A 270 -6.89 -14.82 -6.52
CA TRP A 270 -7.13 -13.58 -5.80
C TRP A 270 -7.99 -12.61 -6.61
N ARG A 271 -8.97 -11.98 -5.95
CA ARG A 271 -9.76 -10.85 -6.45
C ARG A 271 -9.98 -9.85 -5.32
N ALA A 272 -10.20 -8.59 -5.65
CA ALA A 272 -10.68 -7.60 -4.68
C ALA A 272 -12.04 -8.07 -4.12
N SER A 273 -12.12 -8.25 -2.80
CA SER A 273 -13.33 -8.79 -2.14
C SER A 273 -14.36 -7.70 -1.90
N TRP A 274 -13.92 -6.48 -1.59
CA TRP A 274 -14.78 -5.31 -1.56
C TRP A 274 -14.59 -4.51 -2.83
N ASP A 275 -15.71 -4.21 -3.50
CA ASP A 275 -15.75 -3.19 -4.53
C ASP A 275 -15.51 -1.80 -3.93
N LEU A 276 -15.38 -0.81 -4.80
CA LEU A 276 -15.14 0.56 -4.37
C LEU A 276 -16.24 1.12 -3.46
N ASP A 277 -17.52 0.85 -3.72
CA ASP A 277 -18.61 1.40 -2.92
C ASP A 277 -18.62 0.81 -1.50
N ALA A 278 -18.45 -0.51 -1.37
CA ALA A 278 -18.29 -1.18 -0.08
C ALA A 278 -17.08 -0.64 0.68
N GLY A 279 -15.96 -0.43 -0.01
CA GLY A 279 -14.76 0.18 0.58
C GLY A 279 -14.99 1.61 1.09
N LEU A 280 -15.72 2.46 0.35
CA LEU A 280 -16.05 3.82 0.78
C LEU A 280 -17.01 3.83 1.98
N ARG A 281 -17.98 2.91 2.05
CA ARG A 281 -18.86 2.75 3.22
C ARG A 281 -18.06 2.35 4.46
N ALA A 282 -17.16 1.37 4.33
CA ALA A 282 -16.31 0.94 5.44
C ALA A 282 -15.41 2.08 5.95
N ILE A 283 -14.93 2.96 5.07
CA ILE A 283 -14.18 4.17 5.48
C ILE A 283 -15.06 5.08 6.34
N VAL A 284 -16.27 5.39 5.87
CA VAL A 284 -17.22 6.27 6.57
C VAL A 284 -17.58 5.69 7.94
N GLU A 285 -17.91 4.40 8.00
CA GLU A 285 -18.22 3.68 9.23
C GLU A 285 -17.06 3.73 10.24
N TRP A 286 -15.82 3.54 9.80
CA TRP A 286 -14.66 3.57 10.68
C TRP A 286 -14.45 4.97 11.28
N TYR A 287 -14.57 6.03 10.48
CA TYR A 287 -14.38 7.41 10.99
C TYR A 287 -15.58 7.93 11.80
N ASP A 288 -16.80 7.48 11.52
CA ASP A 288 -17.95 7.76 12.37
C ASP A 288 -17.81 7.06 13.74
N ALA A 289 -17.32 5.81 13.77
CA ALA A 289 -16.99 5.12 15.01
C ALA A 289 -15.89 5.87 15.80
N TYR A 290 -14.86 6.36 15.11
CA TYR A 290 -13.82 7.21 15.71
C TYR A 290 -14.38 8.50 16.30
N GLY A 291 -15.23 9.21 15.55
CA GLY A 291 -15.88 10.44 16.01
C GLY A 291 -16.87 10.22 17.17
N ALA A 292 -17.38 9.00 17.32
CA ALA A 292 -18.22 8.58 18.43
C ALA A 292 -17.42 8.02 19.62
N GLU A 293 -16.09 8.14 19.61
CA GLU A 293 -15.19 7.64 20.66
C GLU A 293 -15.33 6.13 20.93
N ALA A 294 -15.64 5.34 19.89
CA ALA A 294 -15.71 3.89 19.98
C ALA A 294 -14.33 3.24 20.21
N ASP A 295 -14.31 1.96 20.62
CA ASP A 295 -13.08 1.19 20.71
C ASP A 295 -12.57 0.85 19.30
N MET A 296 -11.60 1.64 18.82
CA MET A 296 -11.08 1.49 17.46
C MET A 296 -10.36 0.15 17.22
N ARG A 297 -9.95 -0.57 18.28
CA ARG A 297 -9.45 -1.93 18.14
C ARG A 297 -10.58 -2.88 17.74
N GLU A 298 -11.71 -2.82 18.43
CA GLU A 298 -12.88 -3.64 18.13
C GLU A 298 -13.43 -3.32 16.74
N THR A 299 -13.58 -2.03 16.41
CA THR A 299 -14.02 -1.60 15.08
C THR A 299 -13.11 -2.13 13.96
N THR A 300 -11.79 -2.00 14.13
CA THR A 300 -10.82 -2.44 13.13
C THR A 300 -10.83 -3.97 12.96
N LEU A 301 -10.89 -4.72 14.08
CA LEU A 301 -10.99 -6.19 14.02
C LEU A 301 -12.31 -6.66 13.39
N GLY A 302 -13.42 -5.99 13.70
CA GLY A 302 -14.73 -6.27 13.09
C GLY A 302 -14.75 -6.03 11.58
N GLN A 303 -14.03 -5.02 11.09
CA GLN A 303 -13.85 -4.81 9.65
C GLN A 303 -13.01 -5.90 8.99
N ILE A 304 -11.94 -6.36 9.64
CA ILE A 304 -11.13 -7.49 9.14
C ILE A 304 -12.00 -8.76 9.04
N GLU A 305 -12.80 -9.05 10.04
CA GLU A 305 -13.71 -10.21 10.03
C GLU A 305 -14.78 -10.08 8.94
N SER A 306 -15.41 -8.91 8.81
CA SER A 306 -16.43 -8.64 7.79
C SER A 306 -15.86 -8.76 6.38
N PHE A 307 -14.63 -8.30 6.18
CA PHE A 307 -13.90 -8.46 4.92
C PHE A 307 -13.64 -9.94 4.62
N GLY A 308 -13.16 -10.70 5.61
CA GLY A 308 -12.88 -12.13 5.46
C GLY A 308 -14.10 -12.95 5.05
N LYS A 309 -15.29 -12.63 5.59
CA LYS A 309 -16.56 -13.28 5.22
C LYS A 309 -17.02 -12.94 3.80
N ALA A 310 -16.66 -11.77 3.29
CA ALA A 310 -16.96 -11.36 1.92
C ALA A 310 -15.96 -11.93 0.89
N ALA A 311 -14.80 -12.38 1.35
CA ALA A 311 -13.73 -12.92 0.50
C ALA A 311 -13.89 -14.42 0.17
N THR A 312 -14.74 -15.13 0.91
CA THR A 312 -15.14 -16.54 0.67
C THR A 312 -16.37 -16.63 -0.22
#